data_AF-A0A1B3N8T0-F1
#
_entry.id   AF-A0A1B3N8T0-F1
#
_cell.length_a   1.000
_cell.length_b   1.000
_cell.length_c   1.000
_cell.angle_alpha   90.00
_cell.angle_beta   90.00
_cell.angle_gamma   90.00
#
_symmetry.space_group_name_H-M   'P 1'
#
loop_
_entity.id
_entity.type
_entity.pdbx_description
1 polymer ?
#
loop_
_entity_poly.entity_id
_entity_poly.type
_entity_poly.pdbx_seq_one_letter_code
_entity_poly.pdbx_strand_id
1 'polypeptide(L)'
;MLSVTRFRVMRPQPNSPHPQCLKGVTLATRNNRTKQVFLGSAMVAGLFGATAGHAQQINVPSPPTREEIERPVQQRADRPARLTVEGDIERAPCPLADPAYANVRLTLTEARFNNLGPVAPAELRPLYEPYIGTEQPVAVLCEIRDAVATKLRRDGYIAAVQVPTQRIDNGIVQFEVLYAKLTSIRVRGDAGNGEKLVAGYLERLTEGTVFNQRLAERYLLLARDLPGYDIRLTLVPAGTGPGELIGDVTVRRTPYEVDLNVQNLAARDAGPYGAQLRAQFYGLTGMGDRTYISAYSTLDFDEQQIVQAGHEFRVGKEGLTLGGRFTYAWTKPQLNLPAGVGATIDATTLLASIEARYPLLRT
;
A
#
# COMPACT_ATOMS: atom_id res chain seq x y z
N MET A 1 -8.42 -5.46 20.65
CA MET A 1 -7.00 -5.54 21.03
C MET A 1 -6.93 -5.82 22.52
N LEU A 2 -6.24 -6.89 22.93
CA LEU A 2 -6.12 -7.30 24.33
C LEU A 2 -4.62 -7.38 24.66
N SER A 3 -4.16 -6.62 25.64
CA SER A 3 -2.77 -6.64 26.11
C SER A 3 -2.78 -6.96 27.60
N VAL A 4 -2.00 -7.96 28.00
CA VAL A 4 -1.86 -8.36 29.40
C VAL A 4 -0.37 -8.42 29.71
N THR A 5 0.07 -7.54 30.60
CA THR A 5 1.46 -7.52 31.11
C THR A 5 1.44 -7.89 32.58
N ARG A 6 2.20 -8.93 32.94
CA ARG A 6 2.42 -9.32 34.34
C ARG A 6 3.82 -8.92 34.77
N PHE A 7 3.89 -8.26 35.91
CA PHE A 7 5.15 -7.86 36.54
C PHE A 7 5.40 -8.67 37.81
N ARG A 8 6.62 -9.16 37.96
CA ARG A 8 7.10 -9.75 39.21
C ARG A 8 8.45 -9.14 39.54
N VAL A 9 8.52 -8.46 40.69
CA VAL A 9 9.75 -7.85 41.20
C VAL A 9 10.28 -8.77 42.31
N MET A 10 11.51 -9.28 42.14
CA MET A 10 12.20 -10.05 43.17
C MET A 10 13.28 -9.19 43.82
N ARG A 11 13.38 -9.22 45.15
CA ARG A 11 14.51 -8.66 45.90
C ARG A 11 15.34 -9.80 46.48
N PRO A 12 16.66 -9.81 46.32
CA PRO A 12 17.53 -10.63 47.16
C PRO A 12 17.56 -10.06 48.59
N GLN A 13 17.43 -10.94 49.60
CA GLN A 13 17.68 -10.59 51.01
C GLN A 13 19.05 -11.14 51.43
N PRO A 14 19.81 -10.42 52.28
CA PRO A 14 21.15 -10.83 52.67
C PRO A 14 21.23 -12.03 53.64
N ASN A 15 20.17 -12.81 53.90
CA ASN A 15 20.21 -13.95 54.85
C ASN A 15 19.06 -15.00 54.71
N SER A 16 18.56 -15.31 53.51
CA SER A 16 17.57 -16.40 53.32
C SER A 16 17.78 -17.14 52.00
N PRO A 17 17.70 -18.49 51.96
CA PRO A 17 17.84 -19.27 50.72
C PRO A 17 16.59 -19.23 49.81
N HIS A 18 15.50 -18.55 50.21
CA HIS A 18 14.27 -18.44 49.40
C HIS A 18 13.87 -16.98 49.16
N PRO A 19 13.80 -16.50 47.89
CA PRO A 19 13.31 -15.15 47.57
C PRO A 19 11.80 -15.04 47.82
N GLN A 20 11.36 -14.00 48.51
CA GLN A 20 9.93 -13.71 48.70
C GLN A 20 9.38 -12.87 47.55
N CYS A 21 8.27 -13.33 46.96
CA CYS A 21 7.53 -12.58 45.93
C CYS A 21 6.73 -11.43 46.54
N LEU A 22 6.95 -10.20 46.08
CA LEU A 22 5.97 -9.12 46.23
C LEU A 22 4.76 -9.41 45.33
N LYS A 23 3.54 -9.23 45.86
CA LYS A 23 2.27 -9.48 45.14
C LYS A 23 2.30 -8.75 43.78
N GLY A 24 2.17 -9.51 42.70
CA GLY A 24 2.22 -9.01 41.33
C GLY A 24 1.07 -8.06 41.02
N VAL A 25 1.39 -6.96 40.33
CA VAL A 25 0.39 -6.02 39.81
C VAL A 25 0.03 -6.47 38.38
N THR A 26 -1.25 -6.75 38.15
CA THR A 26 -1.79 -7.02 36.80
C THR A 26 -2.43 -5.75 36.29
N LEU A 27 -1.83 -5.12 35.28
CA LEU A 27 -2.40 -3.95 34.61
C LEU A 27 -3.14 -4.42 33.35
N ALA A 28 -4.46 -4.38 33.40
CA ALA A 28 -5.32 -4.58 32.23
C ALA A 28 -5.81 -3.22 31.75
N THR A 29 -5.24 -2.70 30.66
CA THR A 29 -5.68 -1.43 30.06
C THR A 29 -6.70 -1.69 28.96
N ARG A 30 -7.94 -1.25 29.16
CA ARG A 30 -8.97 -1.11 28.12
C ARG A 30 -9.12 0.37 27.81
N ASN A 31 -8.68 0.81 26.63
CA ASN A 31 -8.72 2.22 26.27
C ASN A 31 -10.13 2.62 25.79
N ASN A 32 -10.88 3.37 26.61
CA ASN A 32 -12.07 4.09 26.18
C ASN A 32 -11.68 5.57 25.99
N ARG A 33 -11.71 6.05 24.76
CA ARG A 33 -11.48 7.47 24.44
C ARG A 33 -12.72 8.30 24.86
N THR A 34 -12.68 8.90 26.04
CA THR A 34 -13.61 9.98 26.42
C THR A 34 -12.98 11.31 26.07
N LYS A 35 -13.64 12.10 25.22
CA LYS A 35 -13.26 13.48 24.90
C LYS A 35 -13.44 14.35 26.15
N GLN A 36 -12.40 15.05 26.59
CA GLN A 36 -12.53 16.09 27.61
C GLN A 36 -12.26 17.46 27.00
N VAL A 37 -13.27 18.32 27.15
CA VAL A 37 -13.31 19.75 26.85
C VAL A 37 -12.60 20.49 27.98
N PHE A 38 -11.64 21.35 27.67
CA PHE A 38 -11.00 22.25 28.64
C PHE A 38 -11.89 23.48 28.84
N LEU A 39 -12.41 23.67 30.06
CA LEU A 39 -12.87 24.96 30.54
C LEU A 39 -11.74 25.56 31.40
N GLY A 40 -11.33 26.78 31.05
CA GLY A 40 -10.35 27.54 31.81
C GLY A 40 -10.95 28.09 33.11
N SER A 41 -10.13 28.14 34.16
CA SER A 41 -10.35 29.00 35.31
C SER A 41 -9.01 29.44 35.89
N ALA A 42 -8.91 30.75 36.04
CA ALA A 42 -7.80 31.45 36.67
C ALA A 42 -7.91 31.39 38.20
N MET A 43 -6.78 31.27 38.91
CA MET A 43 -6.64 31.84 40.25
C MET A 43 -5.19 31.95 40.71
N VAL A 44 -4.80 33.21 40.95
CA VAL A 44 -4.19 33.79 42.16
C VAL A 44 -2.93 33.14 42.75
N ALA A 45 -1.89 33.98 42.77
CA ALA A 45 -0.60 33.78 43.42
C ALA A 45 -0.70 33.83 44.96
N GLY A 46 0.01 32.93 45.63
CA GLY A 46 0.29 32.96 47.06
C GLY A 46 1.67 32.37 47.34
N LEU A 47 2.60 33.23 47.77
CA LEU A 47 3.93 32.84 48.26
C LEU A 47 3.79 32.09 49.60
N PHE A 48 4.25 30.85 49.66
CA PHE A 48 4.75 30.23 50.88
C PHE A 48 6.01 29.42 50.56
N GLY A 49 7.11 29.78 51.22
CA GLY A 49 8.38 29.08 51.12
C GLY A 49 8.27 27.67 51.68
N ALA A 50 8.51 26.68 50.83
CA ALA A 50 8.81 25.32 51.22
C ALA A 50 10.25 25.04 50.79
N THR A 51 11.04 24.52 51.72
CA THR A 51 12.38 24.00 51.50
C THR A 51 12.36 23.03 50.33
N ALA A 52 13.04 23.39 49.23
CA ALA A 52 13.25 22.49 48.12
C ALA A 52 14.20 21.37 48.55
N GLY A 53 13.66 20.34 49.19
CA GLY A 53 14.28 19.03 49.14
C GLY A 53 14.33 18.64 47.67
N HIS A 54 15.53 18.58 47.09
CA HIS A 54 15.72 17.93 45.81
C HIS A 54 15.37 16.46 45.99
N ALA A 55 14.09 16.12 45.80
CA ALA A 55 13.69 14.79 45.44
C ALA A 55 14.36 14.51 44.10
N GLN A 56 15.50 13.82 44.13
CA GLN A 56 16.06 13.22 42.93
C GLN A 56 14.96 12.32 42.38
N GLN A 57 14.37 12.73 41.26
CA GLN A 57 13.49 11.88 40.49
C GLN A 57 14.34 10.67 40.08
N ILE A 58 14.17 9.57 40.81
CA ILE A 58 14.71 8.28 40.43
C ILE A 58 14.08 7.97 39.08
N ASN A 59 14.88 8.07 38.02
CA ASN A 59 14.46 7.69 36.69
C ASN A 59 14.39 6.16 36.69
N VAL A 60 13.27 5.61 37.18
CA VAL A 60 13.03 4.17 37.15
C VAL A 60 12.95 3.79 35.66
N PRO A 61 13.80 2.89 35.17
CA PRO A 61 13.72 2.41 33.80
C PRO A 61 12.32 1.85 33.58
N SER A 62 11.58 2.48 32.68
CA SER A 62 10.25 2.01 32.30
C SER A 62 10.37 0.67 31.57
N PRO A 63 9.39 -0.24 31.75
CA PRO A 63 9.37 -1.47 30.97
C PRO A 63 9.44 -1.16 29.47
N PRO A 64 9.99 -2.09 28.66
CA PRO A 64 10.07 -1.88 27.21
C PRO A 64 8.70 -1.47 26.70
N THR A 65 8.68 -0.35 25.97
CA THR A 65 7.43 0.22 25.48
C THR A 65 6.81 -0.73 24.46
N ARG A 66 5.53 -0.53 24.16
CA ARG A 66 4.85 -1.31 23.11
C ARG A 66 5.63 -1.29 21.81
N GLU A 67 6.18 -0.13 21.46
CA GLU A 67 6.97 0.11 20.25
C GLU A 67 8.31 -0.64 20.27
N GLU A 68 8.87 -0.91 21.45
CA GLU A 68 10.08 -1.71 21.62
C GLU A 68 9.83 -3.22 21.45
N ILE A 69 8.65 -3.70 21.88
CA ILE A 69 8.23 -5.11 21.73
C ILE A 69 7.68 -5.38 20.32
N GLU A 70 6.96 -4.41 19.76
CA GLU A 70 6.41 -4.45 18.41
C GLU A 70 7.40 -3.95 17.34
N ARG A 71 8.68 -3.71 17.70
CA ARG A 71 9.69 -3.10 16.81
C ARG A 71 9.43 -3.52 15.38
N PRO A 72 9.03 -2.58 14.50
CA PRO A 72 8.67 -2.93 13.16
C PRO A 72 9.89 -3.59 12.56
N VAL A 73 9.70 -4.85 12.20
CA VAL A 73 10.38 -5.50 11.10
C VAL A 73 10.86 -4.40 10.16
N GLN A 74 12.17 -4.29 9.91
CA GLN A 74 12.59 -3.61 8.70
C GLN A 74 11.95 -4.39 7.57
N GLN A 75 10.77 -3.94 7.16
CA GLN A 75 10.06 -4.48 6.03
C GLN A 75 11.01 -4.18 4.89
N ARG A 76 11.72 -5.22 4.45
CA ARG A 76 12.60 -5.18 3.29
C ARG A 76 11.78 -4.44 2.26
N ALA A 77 12.23 -3.24 1.87
CA ALA A 77 11.39 -2.30 1.14
C ALA A 77 10.70 -3.09 0.03
N ASP A 78 9.38 -3.31 0.16
CA ASP A 78 8.60 -3.95 -0.89
C ASP A 78 8.93 -3.11 -2.10
N ARG A 79 9.69 -3.70 -3.04
CA ARG A 79 10.23 -2.96 -4.17
C ARG A 79 9.04 -2.23 -4.75
N PRO A 80 9.03 -0.87 -4.76
CA PRO A 80 7.84 -0.13 -5.12
C PRO A 80 7.43 -0.64 -6.48
N ALA A 81 6.20 -1.12 -6.52
CA ALA A 81 5.60 -1.72 -7.68
C ALA A 81 5.48 -0.63 -8.75
N ARG A 82 6.55 -0.36 -9.49
CA ARG A 82 6.46 0.53 -10.65
C ARG A 82 5.67 -0.23 -11.69
N LEU A 83 4.46 0.25 -11.96
CA LEU A 83 3.76 -0.06 -13.19
C LEU A 83 4.46 0.76 -14.27
N THR A 84 5.27 0.10 -15.10
CA THR A 84 5.73 0.71 -16.34
C THR A 84 4.77 0.25 -17.42
N VAL A 85 3.74 1.05 -17.72
CA VAL A 85 3.01 0.87 -18.98
C VAL A 85 3.93 1.43 -20.06
N GLU A 86 4.79 0.57 -20.61
CA GLU A 86 5.56 0.88 -21.82
C GLU A 86 4.58 0.93 -22.99
N GLY A 87 4.10 2.13 -23.26
CA GLY A 87 3.07 2.38 -24.26
C GLY A 87 2.67 3.85 -24.23
N ASP A 88 3.66 4.75 -24.27
CA ASP A 88 3.37 6.13 -24.62
C ASP A 88 2.96 6.09 -26.09
N ILE A 89 1.65 6.18 -26.36
CA ILE A 89 1.15 6.33 -27.72
C ILE A 89 1.65 7.69 -28.17
N GLU A 90 2.82 7.68 -28.80
CA GLU A 90 3.47 8.84 -29.37
C GLU A 90 2.46 9.53 -30.28
N ARG A 91 2.24 10.83 -30.07
CA ARG A 91 1.26 11.62 -30.82
C ARG A 91 1.58 11.46 -32.31
N ALA A 92 0.69 10.80 -33.04
CA ALA A 92 0.89 10.63 -34.47
C ALA A 92 0.98 12.03 -35.12
N PRO A 93 2.03 12.30 -35.92
CA PRO A 93 2.15 13.57 -36.64
C PRO A 93 0.88 13.79 -37.47
N CYS A 94 0.37 15.02 -37.47
CA CYS A 94 -0.87 15.34 -38.17
C CYS A 94 -0.57 15.78 -39.61
N PRO A 95 -1.01 15.04 -40.65
CA PRO A 95 -0.77 15.44 -42.03
C PRO A 95 -1.42 16.77 -42.41
N LEU A 96 -2.54 17.14 -41.76
CA LEU A 96 -3.27 18.37 -42.04
C LEU A 96 -2.58 19.64 -41.49
N ALA A 97 -1.52 19.48 -40.70
CA ALA A 97 -0.67 20.58 -40.24
C ALA A 97 0.54 20.81 -41.17
N ASP A 98 0.68 20.05 -42.26
CA ASP A 98 1.74 20.24 -43.24
C ASP A 98 1.59 21.62 -43.93
N PRO A 99 2.70 22.37 -44.12
CA PRO A 99 2.68 23.65 -44.84
C PRO A 99 1.98 23.61 -46.20
N ALA A 100 1.95 22.46 -46.89
CA ALA A 100 1.26 22.30 -48.17
C ALA A 100 -0.25 22.55 -48.07
N TYR A 101 -0.85 22.41 -46.88
CA TYR A 101 -2.28 22.62 -46.63
C TYR A 101 -2.59 23.92 -45.90
N ALA A 102 -1.62 24.81 -45.66
CA ALA A 102 -1.79 26.04 -44.87
C ALA A 102 -2.87 27.00 -45.42
N ASN A 103 -3.15 26.94 -46.72
CA ASN A 103 -4.14 27.76 -47.40
C ASN A 103 -5.54 27.13 -47.45
N VAL A 104 -5.70 25.87 -47.00
CA VAL A 104 -7.00 25.19 -46.98
C VAL A 104 -7.78 25.66 -45.75
N ARG A 105 -8.97 26.23 -45.99
CA ARG A 105 -9.86 26.81 -44.98
C ARG A 105 -11.19 26.05 -44.96
N LEU A 106 -11.81 25.98 -43.78
CA LEU A 106 -13.14 25.41 -43.58
C LEU A 106 -13.90 26.18 -42.50
N THR A 107 -15.22 26.20 -42.60
CA THR A 107 -16.09 26.68 -41.52
C THR A 107 -16.66 25.47 -40.79
N LEU A 108 -16.28 25.28 -39.52
CA LEU A 108 -16.74 24.15 -38.72
C LEU A 108 -18.16 24.44 -38.20
N THR A 109 -19.10 23.55 -38.46
CA THR A 109 -20.45 23.57 -37.92
C THR A 109 -20.59 22.56 -36.78
N GLU A 110 -20.04 21.36 -36.97
CA GLU A 110 -20.19 20.24 -36.03
C GLU A 110 -18.99 19.29 -36.14
N ALA A 111 -18.50 18.79 -35.01
CA ALA A 111 -17.57 17.66 -34.95
C ALA A 111 -18.31 16.42 -34.46
N ARG A 112 -18.36 15.37 -35.28
CA ARG A 112 -19.00 14.09 -34.97
C ARG A 112 -17.94 13.04 -34.65
N PHE A 113 -18.12 12.31 -33.56
CA PHE A 113 -17.19 11.28 -33.12
C PHE A 113 -17.83 9.90 -33.25
N ASN A 114 -17.36 9.13 -34.22
CA ASN A 114 -17.71 7.73 -34.37
C ASN A 114 -16.97 6.89 -33.32
N ASN A 115 -17.59 5.79 -32.89
CA ASN A 115 -17.03 4.85 -31.92
C ASN A 115 -16.61 5.50 -30.59
N LEU A 116 -17.32 6.55 -30.17
CA LEU A 116 -17.00 7.33 -28.96
C LEU A 116 -17.06 6.52 -27.65
N GLY A 117 -17.72 5.36 -27.64
CA GLY A 117 -17.66 4.42 -26.51
C GLY A 117 -18.31 4.98 -25.23
N PRO A 118 -17.63 4.96 -24.07
CA PRO A 118 -18.23 5.29 -22.77
C PRO A 118 -18.41 6.80 -22.48
N VAL A 119 -17.90 7.68 -23.35
CA VAL A 119 -17.94 9.14 -23.14
C VAL A 119 -19.13 9.75 -23.87
N ALA A 120 -19.85 10.70 -23.24
CA ALA A 120 -20.97 11.36 -23.90
C ALA A 120 -20.47 12.43 -24.90
N PRO A 121 -21.09 12.60 -26.09
CA PRO A 121 -20.70 13.63 -27.05
C PRO A 121 -20.71 15.06 -26.47
N ALA A 122 -21.65 15.34 -25.56
CA ALA A 122 -21.76 16.63 -24.88
C ALA A 122 -20.51 16.99 -24.06
N GLU A 123 -19.75 16.00 -23.57
CA GLU A 123 -18.50 16.25 -22.84
C GLU A 123 -17.34 16.68 -23.74
N LEU A 124 -17.41 16.37 -25.04
CA LEU A 124 -16.39 16.76 -26.01
C LEU A 124 -16.67 18.12 -26.65
N ARG A 125 -17.93 18.55 -26.66
CA ARG A 125 -18.35 19.82 -27.26
C ARG A 125 -17.52 21.04 -26.82
N PRO A 126 -17.21 21.23 -25.52
CA PRO A 126 -16.40 22.37 -25.10
C PRO A 126 -14.99 22.42 -25.72
N LEU A 127 -14.48 21.29 -26.23
CA LEU A 127 -13.14 21.22 -26.82
C LEU A 127 -13.08 21.80 -28.24
N TYR A 128 -14.22 21.91 -28.94
CA TYR A 128 -14.25 22.42 -30.32
C TYR A 128 -15.25 23.57 -30.54
N GLU A 129 -16.10 23.87 -29.55
CA GLU A 129 -17.05 24.98 -29.60
C GLU A 129 -16.44 26.34 -29.98
N PRO A 130 -15.22 26.71 -29.53
CA PRO A 130 -14.59 27.98 -29.93
C PRO A 130 -14.34 28.12 -31.44
N TYR A 131 -14.31 27.01 -32.18
CA TYR A 131 -14.06 26.99 -33.62
C TYR A 131 -15.34 27.02 -34.46
N ILE A 132 -16.52 26.82 -33.83
CA ILE A 132 -17.79 26.73 -34.54
C ILE A 132 -18.17 28.08 -35.16
N GLY A 133 -18.62 28.05 -36.42
CA GLY A 133 -19.15 29.23 -37.13
C GLY A 133 -18.08 30.24 -37.57
N THR A 134 -16.80 29.91 -37.38
CA THR A 134 -15.66 30.75 -37.80
C THR A 134 -14.87 30.07 -38.91
N GLU A 135 -14.25 30.84 -39.78
CA GLU A 135 -13.36 30.31 -40.82
C GLU A 135 -12.01 29.91 -40.19
N GLN A 136 -11.67 28.63 -40.26
CA GLN A 136 -10.49 28.05 -39.62
C GLN A 136 -9.58 27.37 -40.66
N PRO A 137 -8.25 27.36 -40.47
CA PRO A 137 -7.37 26.51 -41.27
C PRO A 137 -7.68 25.03 -41.02
N VAL A 138 -7.47 24.17 -42.03
CA VAL A 138 -7.72 22.71 -41.91
C VAL A 138 -6.93 22.06 -40.77
N ALA A 139 -5.80 22.66 -40.37
CA ALA A 139 -5.00 22.24 -39.22
C ALA A 139 -5.78 22.25 -37.89
N VAL A 140 -6.87 23.01 -37.77
CA VAL A 140 -7.73 23.02 -36.57
C VAL A 140 -8.29 21.63 -36.24
N LEU A 141 -8.48 20.77 -37.26
CA LEU A 141 -8.93 19.40 -37.06
C LEU A 141 -7.91 18.59 -36.25
N CYS A 142 -6.61 18.87 -36.41
CA CYS A 142 -5.56 18.28 -35.59
C CYS A 142 -5.65 18.74 -34.13
N GLU A 143 -5.95 20.03 -33.90
CA GLU A 143 -6.09 20.58 -32.55
C GLU A 143 -7.28 19.92 -31.82
N ILE A 144 -8.42 19.79 -32.50
CA ILE A 144 -9.60 19.11 -31.96
C ILE A 144 -9.30 17.64 -31.68
N ARG A 145 -8.68 16.93 -32.62
CA ARG A 145 -8.24 15.54 -32.46
C ARG A 145 -7.36 15.37 -31.21
N ASP A 146 -6.35 16.21 -31.06
CA ASP A 146 -5.38 16.13 -29.97
C ASP A 146 -5.98 16.54 -28.62
N ALA A 147 -6.88 17.52 -28.60
CA ALA A 147 -7.63 17.93 -27.42
C ALA A 147 -8.52 16.78 -26.92
N VAL A 148 -9.26 16.14 -27.83
CA VAL A 148 -10.12 14.98 -27.50
C VAL A 148 -9.28 13.80 -27.03
N ALA A 149 -8.22 13.44 -27.75
CA ALA A 149 -7.31 12.37 -27.34
C ALA A 149 -6.70 12.64 -25.94
N THR A 150 -6.38 13.89 -25.65
CA THR A 150 -5.86 14.31 -24.34
C THR A 150 -6.92 14.21 -23.25
N LYS A 151 -8.18 14.61 -23.50
CA LYS A 151 -9.28 14.39 -22.56
C LYS A 151 -9.50 12.91 -22.27
N LEU A 152 -9.60 12.07 -23.30
CA LEU A 152 -9.81 10.62 -23.13
C LEU A 152 -8.71 9.97 -22.29
N ARG A 153 -7.44 10.31 -22.54
CA ARG A 153 -6.32 9.86 -21.69
C ARG A 153 -6.43 10.36 -20.26
N ARG A 154 -6.80 11.63 -20.07
CA ARG A 154 -7.00 12.22 -18.74
C ARG A 154 -8.18 11.57 -18.00
N ASP A 155 -9.13 10.97 -18.71
CA ASP A 155 -10.22 10.17 -18.14
C ASP A 155 -9.83 8.69 -17.86
N GLY A 156 -8.61 8.30 -18.26
CA GLY A 156 -8.04 6.98 -18.03
C GLY A 156 -8.22 6.01 -19.19
N TYR A 157 -8.72 6.46 -20.34
CA TYR A 157 -8.88 5.62 -21.52
C TYR A 157 -7.63 5.69 -22.41
N ILE A 158 -7.22 4.53 -22.91
CA ILE A 158 -6.21 4.46 -23.96
C ILE A 158 -6.96 4.46 -25.29
N ALA A 159 -6.90 5.57 -26.04
CA ALA A 159 -7.60 5.73 -27.30
C ALA A 159 -6.80 6.59 -28.29
N ALA A 160 -6.89 6.25 -29.57
CA ALA A 160 -6.43 7.09 -30.66
C ALA A 160 -7.63 7.78 -31.32
N VAL A 161 -7.49 9.07 -31.63
CA VAL A 161 -8.50 9.82 -32.40
C VAL A 161 -7.92 10.10 -33.77
N GLN A 162 -8.69 9.79 -34.81
CA GLN A 162 -8.25 9.93 -36.20
C GLN A 162 -9.22 10.82 -36.97
N VAL A 163 -8.69 11.54 -37.96
CA VAL A 163 -9.47 12.27 -38.95
C VAL A 163 -9.45 11.42 -40.22
N PRO A 164 -10.49 10.61 -40.49
CA PRO A 164 -10.53 9.81 -41.71
C PRO A 164 -10.63 10.71 -42.94
N THR A 165 -10.16 10.18 -44.08
CA THR A 165 -10.33 10.83 -45.38
C THR A 165 -11.83 10.96 -45.67
N GLN A 166 -12.29 12.20 -45.85
CA GLN A 166 -13.70 12.51 -46.04
C GLN A 166 -13.86 13.77 -46.87
N ARG A 167 -15.06 13.97 -47.41
CA ARG A 167 -15.50 15.26 -47.93
C ARG A 167 -16.21 16.00 -46.81
N ILE A 168 -15.84 17.27 -46.59
CA ILE A 168 -16.44 18.11 -45.57
C ILE A 168 -17.49 18.97 -46.26
N ASP A 169 -18.72 18.48 -46.29
CA ASP A 169 -19.88 19.20 -46.79
C ASP A 169 -20.65 19.80 -45.59
N ASN A 170 -21.17 21.03 -45.72
CA ASN A 170 -21.93 21.76 -44.68
C ASN A 170 -21.18 22.01 -43.35
N GLY A 171 -19.85 21.88 -43.33
CA GLY A 171 -19.02 22.11 -42.15
C GLY A 171 -19.10 21.01 -41.08
N ILE A 172 -19.64 19.84 -41.40
CA ILE A 172 -19.69 18.70 -40.48
C ILE A 172 -18.46 17.82 -40.70
N VAL A 173 -17.65 17.63 -39.66
CA VAL A 173 -16.42 16.82 -39.72
C VAL A 173 -16.57 15.58 -38.87
N GLN A 174 -16.23 14.43 -39.44
CA GLN A 174 -16.25 13.12 -38.78
C GLN A 174 -14.87 12.80 -38.22
N PHE A 175 -14.85 12.30 -36.99
CA PHE A 175 -13.67 11.80 -36.30
C PHE A 175 -13.92 10.35 -35.92
N GLU A 176 -12.88 9.53 -35.98
CA GLU A 176 -12.92 8.12 -35.61
C GLU A 176 -12.18 7.92 -34.29
N VAL A 177 -12.85 7.35 -33.28
CA VAL A 177 -12.23 7.05 -31.99
C VAL A 177 -11.94 5.55 -31.89
N LEU A 178 -10.66 5.20 -31.77
CA LEU A 178 -10.21 3.82 -31.63
C LEU A 178 -9.75 3.58 -30.19
N TYR A 179 -10.58 2.94 -29.40
CA TYR A 179 -10.24 2.53 -28.04
C TYR A 179 -9.37 1.27 -28.04
N ALA A 180 -8.43 1.23 -27.10
CA ALA A 180 -7.82 -0.03 -26.70
C ALA A 180 -8.89 -0.92 -26.06
N LYS A 181 -8.89 -2.21 -26.42
CA LYS A 181 -9.79 -3.22 -25.87
C LYS A 181 -8.99 -4.46 -25.54
N LEU A 182 -9.06 -4.90 -24.29
CA LEU A 182 -8.44 -6.15 -23.87
C LEU A 182 -9.38 -7.31 -24.21
N THR A 183 -9.01 -8.13 -25.20
CA THR A 183 -9.85 -9.24 -25.67
C THR A 183 -9.65 -10.52 -24.88
N SER A 184 -8.44 -10.74 -24.37
CA SER A 184 -8.10 -11.90 -23.57
C SER A 184 -6.88 -11.65 -22.69
N ILE A 185 -6.72 -12.51 -21.69
CA ILE A 185 -5.54 -12.54 -20.82
C ILE A 185 -4.89 -13.90 -20.96
N ARG A 186 -3.57 -13.91 -21.15
CA ARG A 186 -2.75 -15.10 -21.17
C ARG A 186 -1.89 -15.10 -19.93
N VAL A 187 -2.08 -16.08 -19.05
CA VAL A 187 -1.24 -16.25 -17.86
C VAL A 187 -0.11 -17.23 -18.17
N ARG A 188 1.12 -16.86 -17.84
CA ARG A 188 2.32 -17.69 -17.95
C ARG A 188 2.98 -17.84 -16.57
N GLY A 189 3.59 -18.99 -16.33
CA GLY A 189 4.26 -19.31 -15.07
C GLY A 189 3.41 -20.15 -14.13
N ASP A 190 3.79 -20.20 -12.85
CA ASP A 190 3.13 -21.01 -11.83
C ASP A 190 2.65 -20.11 -10.67
N ALA A 191 1.33 -20.04 -10.51
CA ALA A 191 0.67 -19.33 -9.42
C ALA A 191 0.35 -20.26 -8.21
N GLY A 192 0.57 -21.57 -8.35
CA GLY A 192 0.26 -22.57 -7.33
C GLY A 192 -1.13 -22.38 -6.72
N ASN A 193 -1.21 -22.44 -5.39
CA ASN A 193 -2.47 -22.32 -4.66
C ASN A 193 -3.18 -20.97 -4.85
N GLY A 194 -2.46 -19.92 -5.27
CA GLY A 194 -3.01 -18.57 -5.47
C GLY A 194 -3.65 -18.36 -6.84
N GLU A 195 -3.63 -19.35 -7.74
CA GLU A 195 -4.09 -19.21 -9.12
C GLU A 195 -5.50 -18.62 -9.23
N LYS A 196 -6.46 -19.13 -8.46
CA LYS A 196 -7.84 -18.65 -8.48
C LYS A 196 -7.97 -17.19 -8.05
N LEU A 197 -7.19 -16.76 -7.06
CA LEU A 197 -7.21 -15.39 -6.58
C LEU A 197 -6.55 -14.44 -7.58
N VAL A 198 -5.41 -14.84 -8.15
CA VAL A 198 -4.73 -14.09 -9.21
C VAL A 198 -5.64 -13.94 -10.43
N ALA A 199 -6.22 -15.04 -10.93
CA ALA A 199 -7.20 -15.01 -12.02
C ALA A 199 -8.37 -14.10 -11.68
N GLY A 200 -8.87 -14.16 -10.45
CA GLY A 200 -9.95 -13.31 -9.97
C GLY A 200 -9.68 -11.81 -10.07
N TYR A 201 -8.45 -11.35 -9.83
CA TYR A 201 -8.07 -9.95 -10.05
C TYR A 201 -7.92 -9.62 -11.53
N LEU A 202 -7.35 -10.53 -12.32
CA LEU A 202 -7.08 -10.31 -13.74
C LEU A 202 -8.35 -10.30 -14.59
N GLU A 203 -9.35 -11.12 -14.27
CA GLU A 203 -10.65 -11.15 -14.95
C GLU A 203 -11.32 -9.77 -15.02
N ARG A 204 -11.13 -8.94 -13.99
CA ARG A 204 -11.65 -7.57 -13.92
C ARG A 204 -11.13 -6.67 -15.03
N LEU A 205 -9.97 -6.98 -15.60
CA LEU A 205 -9.37 -6.23 -16.71
C LEU A 205 -10.11 -6.46 -18.04
N THR A 206 -10.86 -7.56 -18.16
CA THR A 206 -11.60 -7.96 -19.37
C THR A 206 -13.12 -7.75 -19.28
N GLU A 207 -13.65 -7.34 -18.12
CA GLU A 207 -15.10 -7.14 -17.92
C GLU A 207 -15.66 -5.91 -18.67
N GLY A 208 -14.80 -4.94 -19.01
CA GLY A 208 -15.19 -3.71 -19.70
C GLY A 208 -15.26 -3.83 -21.22
N THR A 209 -16.06 -2.97 -21.86
CA THR A 209 -16.11 -2.86 -23.33
C THR A 209 -14.86 -2.19 -23.92
N VAL A 210 -14.23 -1.30 -23.15
CA VAL A 210 -12.98 -0.59 -23.48
C VAL A 210 -12.01 -0.69 -22.33
N PHE A 211 -10.71 -0.63 -22.63
CA PHE A 211 -9.65 -0.67 -21.63
C PHE A 211 -9.55 0.68 -20.90
N ASN A 212 -9.61 0.62 -19.57
CA ASN A 212 -9.38 1.77 -18.70
C ASN A 212 -8.13 1.53 -17.84
N GLN A 213 -7.13 2.39 -18.00
CA GLN A 213 -5.85 2.30 -17.31
C GLN A 213 -5.99 2.40 -15.80
N ARG A 214 -6.88 3.25 -15.26
CA ARG A 214 -7.05 3.42 -13.81
C ARG A 214 -7.61 2.16 -13.16
N LEU A 215 -8.59 1.55 -13.80
CA LEU A 215 -9.15 0.28 -13.36
C LEU A 215 -8.08 -0.82 -13.43
N ALA A 216 -7.33 -0.86 -14.53
CA ALA A 216 -6.26 -1.83 -14.70
C ALA A 216 -5.15 -1.69 -13.65
N GLU A 217 -4.68 -0.47 -13.42
CA GLU A 217 -3.69 -0.13 -12.41
C GLU A 217 -4.13 -0.58 -11.02
N ARG A 218 -5.38 -0.28 -10.61
CA ARG A 218 -5.94 -0.75 -9.34
C ARG A 218 -5.81 -2.27 -9.18
N TYR A 219 -6.32 -3.05 -10.14
CA TYR A 219 -6.34 -4.51 -10.00
C TYR A 219 -4.96 -5.14 -10.15
N LEU A 220 -4.07 -4.56 -10.95
CA LEU A 220 -2.68 -4.99 -11.03
C LEU A 220 -1.94 -4.71 -9.73
N LEU A 221 -2.17 -3.56 -9.10
CA LEU A 221 -1.60 -3.26 -7.78
C LEU A 221 -2.12 -4.24 -6.72
N LEU A 222 -3.43 -4.55 -6.71
CA LEU A 222 -3.99 -5.55 -5.80
C LEU A 222 -3.41 -6.94 -6.01
N ALA A 223 -3.20 -7.36 -7.26
CA ALA A 223 -2.56 -8.63 -7.58
C ALA A 223 -1.09 -8.66 -7.13
N ARG A 224 -0.36 -7.54 -7.28
CA ARG A 224 1.04 -7.41 -6.84
C ARG A 224 1.21 -7.32 -5.32
N ASP A 225 0.16 -6.94 -4.59
CA ASP A 225 0.14 -6.94 -3.13
C ASP A 225 -0.01 -8.36 -2.53
N LEU A 226 -0.14 -9.39 -3.37
CA LEU A 226 -0.15 -10.78 -2.94
C LEU A 226 1.24 -11.20 -2.44
N PRO A 227 1.39 -11.57 -1.16
CA PRO A 227 2.67 -12.00 -0.60
C PRO A 227 3.24 -13.20 -1.35
N GLY A 228 4.52 -13.14 -1.70
CA GLY A 228 5.20 -14.23 -2.41
C GLY A 228 4.89 -14.31 -3.92
N TYR A 229 4.22 -13.31 -4.52
CA TYR A 229 3.96 -13.27 -5.96
C TYR A 229 4.63 -12.06 -6.63
N ASP A 230 5.35 -12.29 -7.72
CA ASP A 230 5.77 -11.25 -8.68
C ASP A 230 4.92 -11.41 -9.93
N ILE A 231 4.03 -10.44 -10.16
CA ILE A 231 3.05 -10.43 -11.26
C ILE A 231 3.35 -9.25 -12.16
N ARG A 232 3.48 -9.52 -13.46
CA ARG A 232 3.76 -8.50 -14.48
C ARG A 232 2.79 -8.66 -15.65
N LEU A 233 2.16 -7.56 -16.05
CA LEU A 233 1.32 -7.49 -17.24
C LEU A 233 2.08 -6.77 -18.36
N THR A 234 2.04 -7.34 -19.55
CA THR A 234 2.45 -6.68 -20.79
C THR A 234 1.27 -6.71 -21.77
N LEU A 235 0.97 -5.58 -22.39
CA LEU A 235 -0.06 -5.49 -23.41
C LEU A 235 0.57 -5.74 -24.77
N VAL A 236 0.00 -6.65 -25.55
CA VAL A 236 0.44 -6.94 -26.92
C VAL A 236 -0.73 -6.82 -27.89
N PRO A 237 -0.52 -6.37 -29.14
CA PRO A 237 -1.57 -6.37 -30.15
C PRO A 237 -2.15 -7.77 -30.37
N ALA A 238 -3.48 -7.88 -30.41
CA ALA A 238 -4.17 -9.16 -30.61
C ALA A 238 -4.09 -9.65 -32.07
N GLY A 239 -3.92 -8.73 -33.03
CA GLY A 239 -3.91 -9.03 -34.46
C GLY A 239 -5.30 -9.36 -35.05
N THR A 240 -6.35 -9.31 -34.25
CA THR A 240 -7.73 -9.63 -34.63
C THR A 240 -8.56 -8.41 -35.05
N GLY A 241 -8.16 -7.21 -34.61
CA GLY A 241 -8.83 -5.96 -34.95
C GLY A 241 -8.04 -4.74 -34.46
N PRO A 242 -8.35 -3.54 -34.97
CA PRO A 242 -7.70 -2.32 -34.53
C PRO A 242 -8.05 -2.00 -33.07
N GLY A 243 -7.03 -1.64 -32.28
CA GLY A 243 -7.21 -1.37 -30.84
C GLY A 243 -7.35 -2.63 -29.97
N GLU A 244 -7.44 -3.83 -30.55
CA GLU A 244 -7.54 -5.06 -29.76
C GLU A 244 -6.19 -5.52 -29.23
N LEU A 245 -6.15 -5.81 -27.92
CA LEU A 245 -4.96 -6.17 -27.16
C LEU A 245 -5.17 -7.49 -26.42
N ILE A 246 -4.09 -8.24 -26.24
CA ILE A 246 -4.00 -9.38 -25.34
C ILE A 246 -3.12 -8.97 -24.15
N GLY A 247 -3.56 -9.30 -22.94
CA GLY A 247 -2.78 -9.10 -21.73
C GLY A 247 -1.92 -10.33 -21.44
N ASP A 248 -0.61 -10.24 -21.65
CA ASP A 248 0.33 -11.30 -21.29
C ASP A 248 0.79 -11.09 -19.85
N VAL A 249 0.38 -11.99 -18.96
CA VAL A 249 0.64 -11.92 -17.53
C VAL A 249 1.64 -12.99 -17.14
N THR A 250 2.81 -12.59 -16.67
CA THR A 250 3.80 -13.51 -16.11
C THR A 250 3.69 -13.53 -14.59
N VAL A 251 3.57 -14.72 -14.02
CA VAL A 251 3.48 -14.95 -12.57
C VAL A 251 4.69 -15.77 -12.11
N ARG A 252 5.40 -15.25 -11.11
CA ARG A 252 6.45 -15.99 -10.40
C ARG A 252 6.08 -16.09 -8.92
N ARG A 253 6.11 -17.30 -8.39
CA ARG A 253 5.80 -17.59 -6.98
C ARG A 253 7.08 -17.88 -6.18
N THR A 254 7.14 -17.30 -4.99
CA THR A 254 8.08 -17.62 -3.91
C THR A 254 7.26 -18.21 -2.77
N PRO A 255 7.39 -19.50 -2.44
CA PRO A 255 6.53 -20.14 -1.44
C PRO A 255 6.93 -19.85 0.01
N TYR A 256 8.20 -19.53 0.28
CA TYR A 256 8.69 -19.19 1.60
C TYR A 256 9.92 -18.27 1.53
N GLU A 257 10.19 -17.55 2.61
CA GLU A 257 11.39 -16.75 2.84
C GLU A 257 11.88 -16.97 4.27
N VAL A 258 13.21 -17.10 4.44
CA VAL A 258 13.83 -17.18 5.77
C VAL A 258 14.92 -16.13 5.83
N ASP A 259 14.91 -15.33 6.89
CA ASP A 259 15.86 -14.25 7.11
C ASP A 259 16.42 -14.28 8.53
N LEU A 260 17.71 -13.93 8.64
CA LEU A 260 18.40 -13.70 9.89
C LEU A 260 18.90 -12.25 9.90
N ASN A 261 18.44 -11.47 10.86
CA ASN A 261 18.89 -10.10 11.10
C ASN A 261 19.74 -10.06 12.36
N VAL A 262 20.89 -9.38 12.32
CA VAL A 262 21.74 -9.14 13.47
C VAL A 262 21.95 -7.63 13.58
N GLN A 263 21.71 -7.08 14.77
CA GLN A 263 21.71 -5.63 14.97
C GLN A 263 22.28 -5.26 16.34
N ASN A 264 22.77 -4.02 16.45
CA ASN A 264 23.27 -3.42 17.70
C ASN A 264 22.33 -2.32 18.25
N LEU A 265 21.02 -2.45 17.99
CA LEU A 265 19.99 -1.43 18.31
C LEU A 265 19.28 -1.66 19.65
N ALA A 266 19.71 -2.66 20.43
CA ALA A 266 19.10 -2.99 21.71
C ALA A 266 19.60 -2.06 22.82
N ALA A 267 18.82 -1.94 23.90
CA ALA A 267 19.19 -1.11 25.04
C ALA A 267 20.49 -1.64 25.67
N ARG A 268 21.33 -0.74 26.19
CA ARG A 268 22.59 -1.13 26.84
C ARG A 268 22.37 -2.08 28.01
N ASP A 269 21.26 -1.91 28.73
CA ASP A 269 20.89 -2.68 29.92
C ASP A 269 20.18 -4.01 29.60
N ALA A 270 19.96 -4.29 28.31
CA ALA A 270 19.37 -5.53 27.79
C ALA A 270 20.29 -6.18 26.74
N GLY A 271 21.58 -5.81 26.72
CA GLY A 271 22.55 -6.35 25.78
C GLY A 271 22.49 -5.60 24.45
N PRO A 272 23.55 -4.88 24.03
CA PRO A 272 23.49 -4.00 22.86
C PRO A 272 23.30 -4.75 21.54
N TYR A 273 23.64 -6.04 21.49
CA TYR A 273 23.53 -6.88 20.29
C TYR A 273 22.36 -7.86 20.40
N GLY A 274 21.61 -7.99 19.31
CA GLY A 274 20.53 -8.97 19.20
C GLY A 274 20.41 -9.53 17.79
N ALA A 275 19.81 -10.71 17.70
CA ALA A 275 19.55 -11.41 16.46
C ALA A 275 18.07 -11.80 16.35
N GLN A 276 17.50 -11.66 15.15
CA GLN A 276 16.15 -12.11 14.82
C GLN A 276 16.21 -13.14 13.69
N LEU A 277 15.71 -14.34 13.94
CA LEU A 277 15.41 -15.33 12.91
C LEU A 277 13.92 -15.26 12.56
N ARG A 278 13.61 -15.30 11.28
CA ARG A 278 12.23 -15.31 10.79
C ARG A 278 12.03 -16.27 9.65
N ALA A 279 10.93 -16.99 9.69
CA ALA A 279 10.42 -17.78 8.59
C ALA A 279 9.05 -17.23 8.17
N GLN A 280 8.87 -17.06 6.86
CA GLN A 280 7.65 -16.61 6.23
C GLN A 280 7.20 -17.65 5.21
N PHE A 281 5.91 -17.93 5.17
CA PHE A 281 5.27 -18.87 4.26
C PHE A 281 4.14 -18.15 3.52
N TYR A 282 4.08 -18.33 2.20
CA TYR A 282 3.19 -17.61 1.32
C TYR A 282 2.22 -18.55 0.61
N GLY A 283 0.92 -18.21 0.65
CA GLY A 283 -0.14 -18.94 -0.05
C GLY A 283 -0.44 -20.32 0.53
N LEU A 284 -0.41 -20.50 1.86
CA LEU A 284 -0.77 -21.76 2.50
C LEU A 284 -2.24 -22.12 2.28
N THR A 285 -3.11 -21.10 2.27
CA THR A 285 -4.57 -21.25 2.10
C THR A 285 -5.04 -21.03 0.67
N GLY A 286 -4.18 -20.45 -0.18
CA GLY A 286 -4.53 -20.01 -1.53
C GLY A 286 -5.24 -18.64 -1.59
N MET A 287 -5.50 -18.00 -0.45
CA MET A 287 -6.15 -16.69 -0.36
C MET A 287 -5.14 -15.53 -0.32
N GLY A 288 -4.00 -15.67 -0.99
CA GLY A 288 -2.97 -14.63 -0.96
C GLY A 288 -2.39 -14.39 0.42
N ASP A 289 -2.27 -15.44 1.22
CA ASP A 289 -1.93 -15.33 2.62
C ASP A 289 -0.42 -15.27 2.89
N ARG A 290 -0.07 -14.64 4.00
CA ARG A 290 1.27 -14.64 4.59
C ARG A 290 1.18 -15.13 6.02
N THR A 291 1.88 -16.21 6.29
CA THR A 291 2.10 -16.71 7.65
C THR A 291 3.55 -16.47 8.02
N TYR A 292 3.83 -15.96 9.21
CA TYR A 292 5.20 -15.85 9.68
C TYR A 292 5.35 -16.29 11.12
N ILE A 293 6.55 -16.76 11.42
CA ILE A 293 7.04 -17.03 12.77
C ILE A 293 8.39 -16.33 12.89
N SER A 294 8.60 -15.60 13.98
CA SER A 294 9.88 -14.97 14.29
C SER A 294 10.29 -15.21 15.72
N ALA A 295 11.60 -15.31 15.93
CA ALA A 295 12.22 -15.37 17.23
C ALA A 295 13.34 -14.33 17.27
N TYR A 296 13.35 -13.50 18.30
CA TYR A 296 14.41 -12.55 18.58
C TYR A 296 15.03 -12.86 19.94
N SER A 297 16.36 -12.76 20.01
CA SER A 297 17.11 -12.85 21.26
C SER A 297 18.23 -11.83 21.28
N THR A 298 18.49 -11.28 22.45
CA THR A 298 19.77 -10.62 22.77
C THR A 298 20.88 -11.66 22.81
N LEU A 299 22.13 -11.26 22.56
CA LEU A 299 23.28 -12.18 22.66
C LEU A 299 23.49 -12.68 24.10
N ASP A 300 23.11 -11.87 25.08
CA ASP A 300 22.88 -12.33 26.45
C ASP A 300 21.50 -12.97 26.51
N PHE A 301 21.44 -14.28 26.24
CA PHE A 301 20.21 -15.04 25.98
C PHE A 301 19.16 -15.02 27.12
N ASP A 302 19.55 -14.59 28.32
CA ASP A 302 18.65 -14.49 29.48
C ASP A 302 17.95 -13.13 29.60
N GLU A 303 18.40 -12.10 28.88
CA GLU A 303 17.94 -10.72 29.08
C GLU A 303 16.66 -10.40 28.31
N GLN A 304 16.57 -10.73 27.02
CA GLN A 304 15.35 -10.50 26.23
C GLN A 304 15.14 -11.55 25.16
N GLN A 305 13.95 -12.17 25.19
CA GLN A 305 13.48 -13.09 24.16
C GLN A 305 12.08 -12.69 23.71
N ILE A 306 11.85 -12.69 22.40
CA ILE A 306 10.55 -12.37 21.81
C ILE A 306 10.22 -13.42 20.75
N VAL A 307 9.06 -14.04 20.88
CA VAL A 307 8.48 -14.92 19.86
C VAL A 307 7.23 -14.27 19.30
N GLN A 308 7.12 -14.24 17.97
CA GLN A 308 5.96 -13.72 17.28
C GLN A 308 5.47 -14.73 16.26
N ALA A 309 4.16 -14.78 16.09
CA ALA A 309 3.52 -15.48 15.00
C ALA A 309 2.39 -14.64 14.45
N GLY A 310 2.18 -14.69 13.14
CA GLY A 310 1.08 -13.97 12.51
C GLY A 310 0.62 -14.65 11.25
N HIS A 311 -0.64 -14.39 10.90
CA HIS A 311 -1.26 -14.86 9.68
C HIS A 311 -2.17 -13.75 9.14
N GLU A 312 -2.00 -13.41 7.88
CA GLU A 312 -2.88 -12.49 7.15
C GLU A 312 -3.32 -13.12 5.83
N PHE A 313 -4.50 -12.78 5.36
CA PHE A 313 -5.05 -13.27 4.09
C PHE A 313 -5.87 -12.19 3.39
N ARG A 314 -5.97 -12.29 2.05
CA ARG A 314 -6.80 -11.40 1.22
C ARG A 314 -8.17 -12.04 1.02
N VAL A 315 -9.21 -11.26 1.27
CA VAL A 315 -10.59 -11.69 1.16
C VAL A 315 -11.21 -11.06 -0.08
N GLY A 316 -11.71 -11.91 -0.99
CA GLY A 316 -12.34 -11.47 -2.22
C GLY A 316 -11.39 -10.78 -3.19
N LYS A 317 -11.97 -10.02 -4.13
CA LYS A 317 -11.27 -9.41 -5.27
C LYS A 317 -11.04 -7.90 -5.13
N GLU A 318 -11.37 -7.32 -3.97
CA GLU A 318 -11.38 -5.85 -3.77
C GLU A 318 -10.30 -5.33 -2.82
N GLY A 319 -9.41 -6.22 -2.35
CA GLY A 319 -8.24 -5.85 -1.55
C GLY A 319 -8.44 -5.85 -0.03
N LEU A 320 -9.57 -6.38 0.48
CA LEU A 320 -9.74 -6.58 1.91
C LEU A 320 -8.68 -7.53 2.45
N THR A 321 -7.95 -7.11 3.47
CA THR A 321 -6.98 -7.93 4.20
C THR A 321 -7.48 -8.13 5.61
N LEU A 322 -7.47 -9.38 6.08
CA LEU A 322 -7.69 -9.72 7.48
C LEU A 322 -6.41 -10.33 8.04
N GLY A 323 -6.05 -9.95 9.26
CA GLY A 323 -4.81 -10.38 9.89
C GLY A 323 -4.98 -10.65 11.37
N GLY A 324 -4.22 -11.63 11.86
CA GLY A 324 -4.04 -11.94 13.27
C GLY A 324 -2.56 -11.99 13.59
N ARG A 325 -2.17 -11.43 14.73
CA ARG A 325 -0.80 -11.52 15.26
C ARG A 325 -0.83 -11.83 16.74
N PHE A 326 0.11 -12.67 17.13
CA PHE A 326 0.43 -13.04 18.49
C PHE A 326 1.90 -12.72 18.77
N THR A 327 2.16 -12.16 19.95
CA THR A 327 3.52 -11.85 20.41
C THR A 327 3.63 -12.21 21.87
N TYR A 328 4.68 -12.96 22.19
CA TYR A 328 5.02 -13.37 23.54
C TYR A 328 6.47 -13.00 23.81
N ALA A 329 6.68 -12.21 24.84
CA ALA A 329 7.98 -11.66 25.18
C ALA A 329 8.27 -11.90 26.66
N TRP A 330 9.50 -12.31 26.94
CA TRP A 330 10.03 -12.45 28.28
C TRP A 330 11.31 -11.64 28.37
N THR A 331 11.43 -10.86 29.44
CA THR A 331 12.56 -9.95 29.61
C THR A 331 12.97 -9.97 31.06
N LYS A 332 14.28 -10.09 31.28
CA LYS A 332 14.94 -10.03 32.59
C LYS A 332 16.09 -9.02 32.56
N PRO A 333 15.81 -7.72 32.40
CA PRO A 333 16.88 -6.74 32.35
C PRO A 333 17.54 -6.63 33.72
N GLN A 334 18.87 -6.53 33.74
CA GLN A 334 19.62 -6.26 34.95
C GLN A 334 19.72 -4.74 35.15
N LEU A 335 19.15 -4.25 36.24
CA LEU A 335 19.23 -2.84 36.56
C LEU A 335 20.37 -2.57 37.54
N ASN A 336 21.30 -1.73 37.12
CA ASN A 336 22.30 -1.13 37.99
C ASN A 336 21.69 0.10 38.65
N LEU A 337 21.16 -0.06 39.87
CA LEU A 337 20.63 1.05 40.65
C LEU A 337 21.77 1.85 41.31
N PRO A 338 21.59 3.17 41.56
CA PRO A 338 22.51 3.94 42.40
C PRO A 338 22.70 3.24 43.76
N ALA A 339 23.93 3.24 44.28
CA ALA A 339 24.40 2.52 45.47
C ALA A 339 24.78 1.02 45.27
N GLY A 340 24.96 0.55 44.03
CA GLY A 340 25.57 -0.77 43.76
C GLY A 340 24.66 -1.95 44.05
N VAL A 341 23.35 -1.70 44.18
CA VAL A 341 22.34 -2.75 44.38
C VAL A 341 21.85 -3.21 43.01
N GLY A 342 22.17 -4.44 42.63
CA GLY A 342 21.59 -5.07 41.44
C GLY A 342 20.13 -5.44 41.69
N ALA A 343 19.22 -5.05 40.78
CA ALA A 343 17.83 -5.48 40.80
C ALA A 343 17.47 -6.16 39.48
N THR A 344 16.86 -7.34 39.57
CA THR A 344 16.35 -8.10 38.42
C THR A 344 14.84 -7.92 38.32
N ILE A 345 14.36 -7.51 37.14
CA ILE A 345 12.91 -7.40 36.88
C ILE A 345 12.50 -8.57 36.00
N ASP A 346 11.53 -9.39 36.43
CA ASP A 346 10.92 -10.37 35.54
C ASP A 346 9.67 -9.75 34.89
N ALA A 347 9.72 -9.55 33.58
CA ALA A 347 8.60 -9.08 32.78
C ALA A 347 8.15 -10.14 31.78
N THR A 348 6.84 -10.41 31.75
CA THR A 348 6.22 -11.25 30.71
C THR A 348 5.10 -10.47 30.06
N THR A 349 5.17 -10.35 28.74
CA THR A 349 4.19 -9.63 27.92
C THR A 349 3.56 -10.58 26.93
N LEU A 350 2.23 -10.61 26.93
CA LEU A 350 1.43 -11.29 25.92
C LEU A 350 0.56 -10.28 25.20
N LEU A 351 0.67 -10.27 23.86
CA LEU A 351 -0.10 -9.40 23.01
C LEU A 351 -0.77 -10.19 21.88
N ALA A 352 -2.07 -9.97 21.71
CA ALA A 352 -2.83 -10.48 20.57
C ALA A 352 -3.57 -9.34 19.87
N SER A 353 -3.44 -9.28 18.55
CA SER A 353 -4.11 -8.31 17.69
C SER A 353 -4.81 -8.98 16.52
N ILE A 354 -5.99 -8.48 16.20
CA ILE A 354 -6.73 -8.78 14.97
C ILE A 354 -6.89 -7.46 14.23
N GLU A 355 -6.70 -7.48 12.92
CA GLU A 355 -6.80 -6.31 12.08
C GLU A 355 -7.57 -6.59 10.78
N ALA A 356 -8.21 -5.55 10.27
CA ALA A 356 -8.84 -5.54 8.96
C ALA A 356 -8.39 -4.27 8.23
N ARG A 357 -7.99 -4.40 6.96
CA ARG A 357 -7.53 -3.28 6.14
C ARG A 357 -8.20 -3.35 4.79
N TYR A 358 -8.74 -2.24 4.31
CA TYR A 358 -9.38 -2.14 3.00
C TYR A 358 -8.88 -0.89 2.26
N PRO A 359 -8.38 -1.02 1.02
CA PRO A 359 -7.91 0.12 0.25
C PRO A 359 -9.09 0.88 -0.37
N LEU A 360 -9.42 2.04 0.21
CA LEU A 360 -10.43 2.95 -0.35
C LEU A 360 -10.00 3.51 -1.71
N LEU A 361 -8.71 3.82 -1.86
CA LEU A 361 -8.10 4.25 -3.10
C LEU A 361 -6.82 3.45 -3.33
N ARG A 362 -6.66 2.96 -4.57
CA ARG A 362 -5.47 2.24 -5.03
C ARG A 362 -5.33 2.57 -6.51
N THR A 363 -4.37 3.44 -6.79
CA THR A 363 -4.04 4.00 -8.10
C THR A 363 -2.55 4.19 -8.16
#